data_AF-A0A7Y5LQ58-F1
#
_entry.id   AF-A0A7Y5LQ58-F1
#
_cell.length_a   1.000
_cell.length_b   1.000
_cell.length_c   1.000
_cell.angle_alpha   90.00
_cell.angle_beta   90.00
_cell.angle_gamma   90.00
#
_symmetry.space_group_name_H-M   'P 1'
#
loop_
_entity.id
_entity.type
_entity.pdbx_description
1 polymer ?
#
loop_
_entity_poly.entity_id
_entity_poly.type
_entity_poly.pdbx_seq_one_letter_code
_entity_poly.pdbx_strand_id
1 'polypeptide(L)'
;MLPENTPLGKIEISEVYEYLDGPRLFTAINNVGTMFLVFWCGEESDATRWLYLPVSEEKLNKLRRKKLTLRAAFVNPETAYYLAYTAIPPRQDSAIYASRSDIDQKYFPPDGFYIEYVDVVSRRMEGWCFEIILRGDQSSAEVLSQFIGRFRELFEGIMPQRGSASPRLYPHTVLQGSTRIKFGTDSDVDAMEALRFLGQLLKVKSDEEFRQQLIDKQVDSSRLRDFFGSILRNRLDVEIAPKLATNGEPFNLPKDDIEKLMARLDRVDVVFIDTLKVPQANDIDKMIDVLQLIHDGTPLSPENIGVTAPRQVDYYTTAAYAYGLATKEKQLTVAGHFLISHPDKSAKYQILADRFESTDFGWAWMKWAGVKSMTTLDPDTAETFLRDSVLGLSSDTARRRASTLRIWLQTLQPYHRNYSSTKSLNN
;
A
#
# COMPACT_ATOMS: atom_id res chain seq x y z
N MET A 1 -0.80 -30.21 23.14
CA MET A 1 -2.06 -30.70 22.57
C MET A 1 -3.18 -29.78 23.05
N LEU A 2 -4.16 -29.48 22.21
CA LEU A 2 -5.35 -28.73 22.63
C LEU A 2 -6.34 -29.70 23.27
N PRO A 3 -7.14 -29.28 24.27
CA PRO A 3 -8.08 -30.17 24.93
C PRO A 3 -9.19 -30.61 23.96
N GLU A 4 -9.43 -31.91 23.88
CA GLU A 4 -10.48 -32.49 23.04
C GLU A 4 -11.72 -32.86 23.85
N ASN A 5 -12.90 -32.83 23.21
CA ASN A 5 -14.19 -33.22 23.83
C ASN A 5 -14.54 -32.47 25.12
N THR A 6 -14.14 -31.20 25.25
CA THR A 6 -14.44 -30.34 26.41
C THR A 6 -15.47 -29.24 26.07
N PRO A 7 -16.03 -28.53 27.06
CA PRO A 7 -16.93 -27.40 26.83
C PRO A 7 -16.35 -26.24 25.99
N LEU A 8 -15.03 -26.23 25.78
CA LEU A 8 -14.37 -25.24 24.92
C LEU A 8 -14.66 -25.46 23.43
N GLY A 9 -15.20 -26.63 23.06
CA GLY A 9 -15.48 -27.02 21.69
C GLY A 9 -14.22 -27.40 20.91
N LYS A 10 -14.31 -27.41 19.58
CA LYS A 10 -13.14 -27.65 18.73
C LYS A 10 -12.32 -26.37 18.65
N ILE A 11 -11.15 -26.38 19.26
CA ILE A 11 -10.23 -25.24 19.32
C ILE A 11 -9.12 -25.42 18.28
N GLU A 12 -8.68 -24.31 17.68
CA GLU A 12 -7.48 -24.24 16.87
C GLU A 12 -6.59 -23.09 17.36
N ILE A 13 -5.29 -23.32 17.46
CA ILE A 13 -4.32 -22.25 17.79
C ILE A 13 -4.42 -21.20 16.71
N SER A 14 -4.42 -19.92 17.10
CA SER A 14 -4.48 -18.76 16.23
C SER A 14 -3.12 -18.08 16.13
N GLU A 15 -2.54 -17.63 17.24
CA GLU A 15 -1.23 -16.97 17.30
C GLU A 15 -0.40 -17.57 18.43
N VAL A 16 0.88 -17.85 18.22
CA VAL A 16 1.81 -18.28 19.28
C VAL A 16 2.73 -17.13 19.69
N TYR A 17 2.73 -16.81 20.99
CA TYR A 17 3.53 -15.73 21.58
C TYR A 17 4.75 -16.23 22.34
N GLU A 18 4.70 -17.46 22.86
CA GLU A 18 5.83 -18.10 23.53
C GLU A 18 5.89 -19.58 23.15
N TYR A 19 7.06 -20.01 22.67
CA TYR A 19 7.32 -21.39 22.28
C TYR A 19 8.53 -21.91 23.03
N LEU A 20 8.30 -22.77 24.02
CA LEU A 20 9.31 -23.45 24.81
C LEU A 20 8.91 -24.91 24.97
N ASP A 21 9.55 -25.79 24.18
CA ASP A 21 9.19 -27.19 24.03
C ASP A 21 7.70 -27.40 23.70
N GLY A 22 7.19 -26.52 22.84
CA GLY A 22 5.77 -26.38 22.49
C GLY A 22 5.20 -25.00 22.82
N PRO A 23 3.98 -24.68 22.35
CA PRO A 23 3.35 -23.39 22.62
C PRO A 23 2.94 -23.28 24.10
N ARG A 24 3.49 -22.29 24.81
CA ARG A 24 3.23 -22.04 26.25
C ARG A 24 2.34 -20.83 26.47
N LEU A 25 2.33 -19.90 25.53
CA LEU A 25 1.42 -18.75 25.49
C LEU A 25 0.96 -18.55 24.05
N PHE A 26 -0.35 -18.57 23.85
CA PHE A 26 -0.94 -18.47 22.52
C PHE A 26 -2.37 -17.96 22.58
N THR A 27 -2.91 -17.51 21.45
CA THR A 27 -4.35 -17.37 21.28
C THR A 27 -4.91 -18.58 20.56
N ALA A 28 -6.19 -18.87 20.81
CA ALA A 28 -6.89 -19.92 20.14
C ALA A 28 -8.34 -19.51 19.86
N ILE A 29 -8.92 -20.07 18.81
CA ILE A 29 -10.31 -19.83 18.42
C ILE A 29 -11.06 -21.15 18.40
N ASN A 30 -12.27 -21.15 18.97
CA ASN A 30 -13.16 -22.29 18.82
C ASN A 30 -14.02 -22.19 17.55
N ASN A 31 -14.74 -23.26 17.24
CA ASN A 31 -15.63 -23.36 16.08
C ASN A 31 -16.79 -22.34 16.04
N VAL A 32 -17.10 -21.66 17.14
CA VAL A 32 -18.11 -20.59 17.20
C VAL A 32 -17.50 -19.17 17.15
N GLY A 33 -16.17 -19.07 16.97
CA GLY A 33 -15.47 -17.79 16.80
C GLY A 33 -15.07 -17.09 18.11
N THR A 34 -15.24 -17.74 19.27
CA THR A 34 -14.74 -17.20 20.53
C THR A 34 -13.22 -17.28 20.57
N MET A 35 -12.58 -16.15 20.84
CA MET A 35 -11.13 -16.06 21.03
C MET A 35 -10.76 -16.29 22.48
N PHE A 36 -9.69 -17.04 22.70
CA PHE A 36 -9.12 -17.32 24.00
C PHE A 36 -7.65 -16.91 24.02
N LEU A 37 -7.22 -16.22 25.08
CA LEU A 37 -5.83 -16.13 25.48
C LEU A 37 -5.51 -17.35 26.35
N VAL A 38 -4.55 -18.16 25.94
CA VAL A 38 -4.21 -19.43 26.56
C VAL A 38 -2.82 -19.37 27.17
N PHE A 39 -2.73 -19.70 28.45
CA PHE A 39 -1.47 -19.71 29.20
C PHE A 39 -1.23 -21.09 29.85
N TRP A 40 -0.03 -21.62 29.65
CA TRP A 40 0.45 -22.80 30.36
C TRP A 40 0.72 -22.45 31.81
N CYS A 41 0.06 -23.14 32.74
CA CYS A 41 0.14 -22.81 34.19
C CYS A 41 0.74 -23.94 35.04
N GLY A 42 1.27 -24.99 34.40
CA GLY A 42 2.04 -26.05 35.05
C GLY A 42 1.75 -27.44 34.50
N GLU A 43 2.44 -28.42 35.08
CA GLU A 43 2.26 -29.84 34.82
C GLU A 43 1.94 -30.56 36.13
N GLU A 44 1.07 -31.55 36.05
CA GLU A 44 0.76 -32.51 37.09
C GLU A 44 1.31 -33.88 36.71
N SER A 45 1.23 -34.86 37.62
CA SER A 45 1.72 -36.22 37.39
C SER A 45 1.13 -36.91 36.14
N ASP A 46 -0.04 -36.48 35.69
CA ASP A 46 -0.85 -37.17 34.70
C ASP A 46 -1.56 -36.23 33.70
N ALA A 47 -1.34 -34.92 33.81
CA ALA A 47 -1.95 -33.92 32.93
C ALA A 47 -1.14 -32.64 32.87
N THR A 48 -1.27 -31.91 31.77
CA THR A 48 -0.78 -30.52 31.66
C THR A 48 -1.93 -29.55 31.92
N ARG A 49 -1.66 -28.49 32.68
CA ARG A 49 -2.67 -27.53 33.11
C ARG A 49 -2.58 -26.22 32.34
N TRP A 50 -3.75 -25.73 31.91
CA TRP A 50 -3.88 -24.56 31.05
C TRP A 50 -4.97 -23.62 31.54
N LEU A 51 -4.72 -22.32 31.45
CA LEU A 51 -5.71 -21.28 31.65
C LEU A 51 -6.18 -20.74 30.30
N TYR A 52 -7.47 -20.90 30.03
CA TYR A 52 -8.15 -20.34 28.87
C TYR A 52 -8.97 -19.13 29.32
N LEU A 53 -8.60 -17.95 28.86
CA LEU A 53 -9.30 -16.71 29.11
C LEU A 53 -10.02 -16.25 27.84
N PRO A 54 -11.36 -16.28 27.77
CA PRO A 54 -12.08 -15.62 26.69
C PRO A 54 -11.69 -14.14 26.62
N VAL A 55 -11.37 -13.65 25.43
CA VAL A 55 -10.81 -12.31 25.24
C VAL A 55 -11.38 -11.62 23.99
N SER A 56 -11.68 -10.33 24.11
CA SER A 56 -12.06 -9.48 22.99
C SER A 56 -10.85 -9.10 22.14
N GLU A 57 -11.09 -8.77 20.86
CA GLU A 57 -10.04 -8.27 19.97
C GLU A 57 -9.39 -6.98 20.51
N GLU A 58 -10.18 -6.12 21.17
CA GLU A 58 -9.69 -4.87 21.74
C GLU A 58 -8.67 -5.14 22.85
N LYS A 59 -9.00 -6.05 23.77
CA LYS A 59 -8.10 -6.41 24.88
C LYS A 59 -6.86 -7.13 24.37
N LEU A 60 -7.01 -7.99 23.37
CA LEU A 60 -5.89 -8.66 22.73
C LEU A 60 -4.95 -7.65 22.04
N ASN A 61 -5.49 -6.63 21.37
CA ASN A 61 -4.68 -5.56 20.79
C ASN A 61 -3.95 -4.72 21.86
N LYS A 62 -4.55 -4.50 23.04
CA LYS A 62 -3.85 -3.85 24.16
C LYS A 62 -2.65 -4.69 24.64
N LEU A 63 -2.79 -6.02 24.70
CA LEU A 63 -1.70 -6.94 25.02
C LEU A 63 -0.59 -6.90 23.96
N ARG A 64 -0.94 -7.06 22.68
CA ARG A 64 0.00 -7.02 21.53
C ARG A 64 0.79 -5.70 21.47
N ARG A 65 0.17 -4.59 21.90
CA ARG A 65 0.76 -3.24 21.93
C ARG A 65 1.40 -2.87 23.27
N LYS A 66 1.59 -3.83 24.17
CA LYS A 66 2.17 -3.62 25.52
C LYS A 66 1.47 -2.53 26.36
N LYS A 67 0.20 -2.23 26.04
CA LYS A 67 -0.67 -1.33 26.84
C LYS A 67 -1.33 -2.05 28.01
N LEU A 68 -1.24 -3.38 28.03
CA LEU A 68 -1.72 -4.25 29.10
C LEU A 68 -0.68 -5.36 29.31
N THR A 69 -0.35 -5.68 30.57
CA THR A 69 0.50 -6.84 30.88
C THR A 69 -0.30 -8.13 30.76
N LEU A 70 0.39 -9.26 30.52
CA LEU A 70 -0.26 -10.57 30.49
C LEU A 70 -0.98 -10.85 31.81
N ARG A 71 -0.30 -10.64 32.94
CA ARG A 71 -0.91 -10.83 34.26
C ARG A 71 -2.14 -9.95 34.45
N ALA A 72 -2.12 -8.67 34.04
CA ALA A 72 -3.28 -7.79 34.20
C ALA A 72 -4.50 -8.28 33.41
N ALA A 73 -4.31 -8.90 32.24
CA ALA A 73 -5.40 -9.50 31.48
C ALA A 73 -6.05 -10.67 32.23
N PHE A 74 -5.24 -11.51 32.89
CA PHE A 74 -5.71 -12.61 33.74
C PHE A 74 -6.14 -12.17 35.14
N VAL A 75 -5.75 -10.99 35.65
CA VAL A 75 -6.23 -10.51 36.95
C VAL A 75 -7.60 -9.83 36.82
N ASN A 76 -7.81 -9.09 35.73
CA ASN A 76 -9.04 -8.36 35.44
C ASN A 76 -9.66 -8.93 34.15
N PRO A 77 -10.27 -10.13 34.19
CA PRO A 77 -10.76 -10.78 32.99
C PRO A 77 -12.06 -10.10 32.51
N GLU A 78 -12.39 -10.20 31.22
CA GLU A 78 -13.66 -9.67 30.69
C GLU A 78 -14.84 -10.58 31.07
N THR A 79 -14.57 -11.88 31.22
CA THR A 79 -15.49 -12.93 31.64
C THR A 79 -14.79 -13.88 32.62
N ALA A 80 -15.38 -15.01 32.99
CA ALA A 80 -14.65 -16.04 33.73
C ALA A 80 -13.68 -16.84 32.83
N TYR A 81 -12.96 -17.78 33.44
CA TYR A 81 -11.93 -18.61 32.80
C TYR A 81 -12.44 -20.03 32.56
N TYR A 82 -11.69 -20.78 31.76
CA TYR A 82 -11.70 -22.23 31.80
C TYR A 82 -10.33 -22.72 32.27
N LEU A 83 -10.33 -23.56 33.31
CA LEU A 83 -9.16 -24.32 33.73
C LEU A 83 -9.19 -25.66 33.02
N ALA A 84 -8.27 -25.86 32.09
CA ALA A 84 -8.23 -27.06 31.24
C ALA A 84 -7.05 -27.96 31.61
N TYR A 85 -7.28 -29.27 31.51
CA TYR A 85 -6.32 -30.32 31.77
C TYR A 85 -6.22 -31.18 30.53
N THR A 86 -5.04 -31.24 29.93
CA THR A 86 -4.76 -32.15 28.82
C THR A 86 -4.07 -33.39 29.38
N ALA A 87 -4.78 -34.50 29.40
CA ALA A 87 -4.40 -35.68 30.18
C ALA A 87 -3.52 -36.64 29.39
N ILE A 88 -2.70 -37.42 30.10
CA ILE A 88 -1.94 -38.53 29.51
C ILE A 88 -2.89 -39.73 29.38
N PRO A 89 -3.00 -40.37 28.19
CA PRO A 89 -3.83 -41.55 28.01
C PRO A 89 -3.55 -42.63 29.07
N PRO A 90 -4.58 -43.28 29.65
CA PRO A 90 -5.96 -43.37 29.18
C PRO A 90 -6.92 -42.30 29.75
N ARG A 91 -6.43 -41.30 30.49
CA ARG A 91 -7.30 -40.22 31.01
C ARG A 91 -7.78 -39.33 29.87
N GLN A 92 -8.97 -38.76 30.05
CA GLN A 92 -9.57 -37.81 29.11
C GLN A 92 -9.28 -36.38 29.54
N ASP A 93 -9.23 -35.49 28.55
CA ASP A 93 -9.13 -34.06 28.80
C ASP A 93 -10.36 -33.54 29.54
N SER A 94 -10.18 -32.48 30.30
CA SER A 94 -11.28 -31.80 30.98
C SER A 94 -11.09 -30.30 30.97
N ALA A 95 -12.19 -29.55 31.02
CA ALA A 95 -12.15 -28.10 31.20
C ALA A 95 -13.29 -27.66 32.13
N ILE A 96 -12.93 -26.93 33.18
CA ILE A 96 -13.84 -26.49 34.22
C ILE A 96 -13.98 -24.98 34.15
N TYR A 97 -15.21 -24.48 34.15
CA TYR A 97 -15.49 -23.06 34.27
C TYR A 97 -15.11 -22.58 35.68
N ALA A 98 -14.24 -21.58 35.76
CA ALA A 98 -13.72 -21.08 37.02
C ALA A 98 -13.88 -19.56 37.06
N SER A 99 -14.40 -19.03 38.16
CA SER A 99 -14.42 -17.60 38.41
C SER A 99 -13.04 -17.10 38.85
N ARG A 100 -12.86 -15.78 38.90
CA ARG A 100 -11.59 -15.16 39.32
C ARG A 100 -11.15 -15.60 40.72
N SER A 101 -12.10 -15.77 41.65
CA SER A 101 -11.83 -16.18 43.03
C SER A 101 -11.41 -17.64 43.15
N ASP A 102 -11.72 -18.47 42.14
CA ASP A 102 -11.46 -19.91 42.20
C ASP A 102 -10.03 -20.27 41.75
N ILE A 103 -9.29 -19.30 41.19
CA ILE A 103 -7.94 -19.50 40.67
C ILE A 103 -6.91 -18.84 41.59
N ASP A 104 -6.04 -19.68 42.15
CA ASP A 104 -4.87 -19.26 42.90
C ASP A 104 -3.96 -18.39 42.03
N GLN A 105 -3.51 -17.26 42.59
CA GLN A 105 -2.69 -16.29 41.87
C GLN A 105 -1.36 -16.85 41.35
N LYS A 106 -0.86 -17.94 41.95
CA LYS A 106 0.36 -18.61 41.48
C LYS A 106 0.24 -19.20 40.08
N TYR A 107 -0.99 -19.40 39.58
CA TYR A 107 -1.24 -19.93 38.24
C TYR A 107 -1.29 -18.85 37.16
N PHE A 108 -1.28 -17.56 37.53
CA PHE A 108 -1.23 -16.49 36.55
C PHE A 108 0.18 -16.26 36.02
N PRO A 109 0.28 -15.64 34.82
CA PRO A 109 1.55 -15.15 34.33
C PRO A 109 2.26 -14.26 35.37
N PRO A 110 3.60 -14.26 35.42
CA PRO A 110 4.33 -13.40 36.32
C PRO A 110 4.11 -11.90 36.02
N ASP A 111 4.42 -11.06 37.01
CA ASP A 111 4.37 -9.60 36.85
C ASP A 111 5.38 -9.10 35.80
N GLY A 112 5.01 -8.05 35.08
CA GLY A 112 5.92 -7.37 34.13
C GLY A 112 6.10 -8.07 32.79
N PHE A 113 5.45 -9.21 32.54
CA PHE A 113 5.52 -9.91 31.26
C PHE A 113 4.55 -9.33 30.22
N TYR A 114 5.06 -9.16 29.00
CA TYR A 114 4.35 -8.66 27.82
C TYR A 114 4.52 -9.62 26.64
N ILE A 115 3.68 -9.47 25.62
CA ILE A 115 3.88 -10.14 24.33
C ILE A 115 5.04 -9.46 23.61
N GLU A 116 6.08 -10.24 23.28
CA GLU A 116 7.29 -9.73 22.61
C GLU A 116 7.29 -9.99 21.09
N TYR A 117 6.86 -11.18 20.66
CA TYR A 117 6.82 -11.58 19.25
C TYR A 117 5.65 -12.53 18.96
N VAL A 118 5.44 -12.84 17.67
CA VAL A 118 4.44 -13.79 17.17
C VAL A 118 5.13 -14.72 16.17
N ASP A 119 5.05 -16.03 16.37
CA ASP A 119 5.74 -17.03 15.54
C ASP A 119 4.77 -17.76 14.59
N VAL A 120 3.73 -18.40 15.13
CA VAL A 120 2.78 -19.20 14.33
C VAL A 120 1.45 -18.48 14.21
N VAL A 121 1.02 -18.20 12.98
CA VAL A 121 -0.34 -17.73 12.64
C VAL A 121 -1.08 -18.88 11.95
N SER A 122 -2.15 -19.40 12.57
CA SER A 122 -3.03 -20.36 11.91
C SER A 122 -3.70 -19.76 10.68
N ARG A 123 -3.93 -20.59 9.66
CA ARG A 123 -4.65 -20.23 8.43
C ARG A 123 -6.06 -19.66 8.69
N ARG A 124 -6.65 -19.85 9.87
CA ARG A 124 -7.99 -19.35 10.22
C ARG A 124 -8.01 -17.96 10.86
N MET A 125 -6.89 -17.44 11.37
CA MET A 125 -6.84 -16.08 11.91
C MET A 125 -5.68 -15.28 11.30
N GLU A 126 -6.00 -14.72 10.14
CA GLU A 126 -5.57 -13.45 9.58
C GLU A 126 -4.11 -12.97 9.76
N GLY A 127 -3.28 -13.17 8.72
CA GLY A 127 -1.90 -12.67 8.57
C GLY A 127 -1.80 -11.16 8.32
N TRP A 128 -2.46 -10.35 9.15
CA TRP A 128 -2.31 -8.89 9.13
C TRP A 128 -1.08 -8.44 9.93
N CYS A 129 -0.46 -7.34 9.51
CA CYS A 129 0.75 -6.78 10.12
C CYS A 129 0.55 -5.39 10.74
N PHE A 130 -0.42 -4.62 10.23
CA PHE A 130 -0.86 -3.35 10.83
C PHE A 130 -2.34 -3.04 10.52
N GLU A 131 -2.91 -2.10 11.25
CA GLU A 131 -4.24 -1.56 10.98
C GLU A 131 -4.20 -0.06 10.70
N ILE A 132 -5.14 0.40 9.89
CA ILE A 132 -5.44 1.81 9.69
C ILE A 132 -6.81 2.08 10.29
N ILE A 133 -6.89 3.07 11.15
CA ILE A 133 -8.12 3.54 11.76
C ILE A 133 -8.46 4.86 11.11
N LEU A 134 -9.59 4.90 10.41
CA LEU A 134 -10.10 6.11 9.78
C LEU A 134 -11.27 6.68 10.59
N ARG A 135 -11.22 7.99 10.86
CA ARG A 135 -12.30 8.77 11.50
C ARG A 135 -12.65 9.95 10.59
N GLY A 136 -13.92 10.36 10.52
CA GLY A 136 -14.38 11.44 9.64
C GLY A 136 -15.76 11.18 9.06
N ASP A 137 -16.15 11.98 8.06
CA ASP A 137 -17.42 11.83 7.32
C ASP A 137 -17.32 10.60 6.39
N GLN A 138 -17.54 9.43 6.98
CA GLN A 138 -17.32 8.08 6.41
C GLN A 138 -18.49 7.62 5.52
N SER A 139 -19.04 8.52 4.72
CA SER A 139 -20.40 8.33 4.20
C SER A 139 -20.48 7.53 2.89
N SER A 140 -19.38 7.14 2.24
CA SER A 140 -19.45 6.30 1.04
C SER A 140 -18.39 5.20 0.97
N ALA A 141 -18.80 4.02 0.53
CA ALA A 141 -17.90 2.92 0.17
C ALA A 141 -16.87 3.33 -0.89
N GLU A 142 -17.22 4.34 -1.70
CA GLU A 142 -16.33 4.93 -2.71
C GLU A 142 -15.13 5.63 -2.07
N VAL A 143 -15.31 6.48 -1.05
CA VAL A 143 -14.20 7.16 -0.35
C VAL A 143 -13.25 6.13 0.27
N LEU A 144 -13.81 5.07 0.86
CA LEU A 144 -13.02 3.98 1.42
C LEU A 144 -12.22 3.22 0.35
N SER A 145 -12.85 2.88 -0.77
CA SER A 145 -12.20 2.17 -1.88
C SER A 145 -11.08 3.02 -2.49
N GLN A 146 -11.33 4.31 -2.71
CA GLN A 146 -10.32 5.25 -3.20
C GLN A 146 -9.15 5.37 -2.22
N PHE A 147 -9.42 5.52 -0.92
CA PHE A 147 -8.37 5.58 0.10
C PHE A 147 -7.50 4.31 0.10
N ILE A 148 -8.12 3.12 0.11
CA ILE A 148 -7.40 1.85 0.09
C ILE A 148 -6.53 1.74 -1.17
N GLY A 149 -7.06 2.14 -2.33
CA GLY A 149 -6.32 2.13 -3.59
C GLY A 149 -5.08 3.03 -3.54
N ARG A 150 -5.26 4.31 -3.14
CA ARG A 150 -4.15 5.27 -3.05
C ARG A 150 -3.13 4.92 -1.98
N PHE A 151 -3.57 4.44 -0.83
CA PHE A 151 -2.66 3.95 0.21
C PHE A 151 -1.83 2.79 -0.31
N ARG A 152 -2.45 1.80 -0.96
CA ARG A 152 -1.73 0.65 -1.54
C ARG A 152 -0.71 1.09 -2.58
N GLU A 153 -1.10 1.92 -3.55
CA GLU A 153 -0.20 2.42 -4.59
C GLU A 153 1.03 3.14 -4.00
N LEU A 154 0.82 3.97 -2.98
CA LEU A 154 1.92 4.63 -2.27
C LEU A 154 2.78 3.61 -1.52
N PHE A 155 2.14 2.76 -0.71
CA PHE A 155 2.81 1.89 0.24
C PHE A 155 3.64 0.80 -0.45
N GLU A 156 3.08 0.14 -1.47
CA GLU A 156 3.81 -0.82 -2.31
C GLU A 156 4.95 -0.16 -3.09
N GLY A 157 4.85 1.15 -3.37
CA GLY A 157 5.93 1.94 -3.97
C GLY A 157 7.09 2.25 -3.01
N ILE A 158 6.82 2.29 -1.70
CA ILE A 158 7.84 2.57 -0.66
C ILE A 158 8.50 1.26 -0.19
N MET A 159 7.78 0.15 -0.21
CA MET A 159 8.30 -1.14 0.26
C MET A 159 9.53 -1.58 -0.56
N PRO A 160 10.64 -1.98 0.09
CA PRO A 160 11.84 -2.44 -0.60
C PRO A 160 11.57 -3.61 -1.55
N GLN A 161 11.99 -3.51 -2.81
CA GLN A 161 11.89 -4.63 -3.76
C GLN A 161 13.05 -5.60 -3.59
N ARG A 162 13.00 -6.42 -2.52
CA ARG A 162 14.00 -7.46 -2.24
C ARG A 162 13.62 -8.78 -2.93
N GLY A 163 13.47 -8.77 -4.26
CA GLY A 163 13.10 -9.96 -5.02
C GLY A 163 12.62 -9.68 -6.44
N SER A 164 12.17 -10.73 -7.15
CA SER A 164 11.61 -10.61 -8.51
C SER A 164 10.13 -10.19 -8.53
N ALA A 165 9.43 -10.28 -7.39
CA ALA A 165 8.05 -9.85 -7.23
C ALA A 165 8.00 -8.61 -6.34
N SER A 166 7.25 -7.60 -6.78
CA SER A 166 6.99 -6.42 -5.95
C SER A 166 6.10 -6.82 -4.76
N PRO A 167 6.46 -6.38 -3.55
CA PRO A 167 5.68 -6.69 -2.36
C PRO A 167 4.25 -6.15 -2.48
N ARG A 168 3.31 -6.90 -1.92
CA ARG A 168 1.87 -6.61 -2.05
C ARG A 168 1.22 -6.36 -0.72
N LEU A 169 0.28 -5.43 -0.72
CA LEU A 169 -0.55 -5.11 0.42
C LEU A 169 -2.01 -5.43 0.12
N TYR A 170 -2.64 -6.22 0.98
CA TYR A 170 -4.04 -6.62 0.82
C TYR A 170 -4.87 -6.22 2.04
N PRO A 171 -6.05 -5.59 1.83
CA PRO A 171 -6.99 -5.35 2.92
C PRO A 171 -7.56 -6.69 3.37
N HIS A 172 -7.57 -6.90 4.68
CA HIS A 172 -7.91 -8.18 5.27
C HIS A 172 -9.32 -8.19 5.86
N THR A 173 -9.61 -7.21 6.72
CA THR A 173 -10.91 -7.02 7.36
C THR A 173 -11.24 -5.52 7.37
N VAL A 174 -12.50 -5.20 7.09
CA VAL A 174 -13.10 -3.88 7.26
C VAL A 174 -14.24 -4.00 8.26
N LEU A 175 -14.10 -3.40 9.45
CA LEU A 175 -15.16 -3.43 10.47
C LEU A 175 -16.12 -2.25 10.27
N GLN A 176 -17.42 -2.52 10.15
CA GLN A 176 -18.47 -1.49 10.05
C GLN A 176 -18.65 -0.78 11.41
N GLY A 177 -18.74 0.56 11.39
CA GLY A 177 -18.98 1.40 12.58
C GLY A 177 -17.75 2.09 13.15
N SER A 178 -16.56 1.52 12.96
CA SER A 178 -15.27 2.20 13.10
C SER A 178 -14.44 1.74 11.92
N THR A 179 -14.20 2.57 10.91
CA THR A 179 -13.54 2.17 9.65
C THR A 179 -12.08 1.79 9.90
N ARG A 180 -11.90 0.61 10.49
CA ARG A 180 -10.65 -0.04 10.82
C ARG A 180 -10.39 -1.02 9.70
N ILE A 181 -9.25 -0.84 9.05
CA ILE A 181 -8.81 -1.65 7.93
C ILE A 181 -7.55 -2.35 8.38
N LYS A 182 -7.62 -3.68 8.51
CA LYS A 182 -6.42 -4.49 8.76
C LYS A 182 -5.76 -4.78 7.43
N PHE A 183 -4.43 -4.65 7.35
CA PHE A 183 -3.67 -4.98 6.17
C PHE A 183 -2.72 -6.14 6.42
N GLY A 184 -2.73 -7.11 5.50
CA GLY A 184 -1.71 -8.14 5.41
C GLY A 184 -0.75 -7.86 4.26
N THR A 185 0.39 -8.55 4.29
CA THR A 185 1.44 -8.44 3.30
C THR A 185 2.10 -9.79 3.05
N ASP A 186 2.91 -9.88 2.00
CA ASP A 186 3.83 -10.97 1.73
C ASP A 186 5.19 -10.79 2.47
N SER A 187 5.51 -9.59 2.95
CA SER A 187 6.73 -9.30 3.72
C SER A 187 6.47 -8.32 4.87
N ASP A 188 6.28 -8.85 6.08
CA ASP A 188 6.08 -8.03 7.29
C ASP A 188 7.25 -7.08 7.53
N VAL A 189 8.49 -7.53 7.26
CA VAL A 189 9.70 -6.73 7.44
C VAL A 189 9.69 -5.48 6.54
N ASP A 190 9.35 -5.66 5.27
CA ASP A 190 9.31 -4.56 4.30
C ASP A 190 8.15 -3.60 4.60
N ALA A 191 7.01 -4.12 5.05
CA ALA A 191 5.87 -3.31 5.47
C ALA A 191 6.23 -2.45 6.70
N MET A 192 6.92 -3.01 7.69
CA MET A 192 7.35 -2.24 8.86
C MET A 192 8.43 -1.21 8.52
N GLU A 193 9.31 -1.49 7.56
CA GLU A 193 10.25 -0.49 7.04
C GLU A 193 9.52 0.67 6.36
N ALA A 194 8.52 0.39 5.53
CA ALA A 194 7.70 1.41 4.87
C ALA A 194 6.86 2.24 5.86
N LEU A 195 6.29 1.63 6.91
CA LEU A 195 5.59 2.36 7.98
C LEU A 195 6.52 3.31 8.71
N ARG A 196 7.72 2.84 9.09
CA ARG A 196 8.72 3.68 9.77
C ARG A 196 9.14 4.86 8.90
N PHE A 197 9.36 4.61 7.60
CA PHE A 197 9.66 5.67 6.65
C PHE A 197 8.53 6.71 6.59
N LEU A 198 7.27 6.28 6.43
CA LEU A 198 6.13 7.21 6.36
C LEU A 198 6.02 8.04 7.65
N GLY A 199 6.16 7.42 8.82
CA GLY A 199 6.14 8.09 10.11
C GLY A 199 7.32 9.06 10.33
N GLN A 200 8.49 8.75 9.78
CA GLN A 200 9.67 9.63 9.79
C GLN A 200 9.48 10.83 8.86
N LEU A 201 8.93 10.59 7.67
CA LEU A 201 8.71 11.62 6.65
C LEU A 201 7.85 12.78 7.17
N LEU A 202 6.86 12.49 8.02
CA LEU A 202 6.02 13.49 8.70
C LEU A 202 6.80 14.39 9.68
N LYS A 203 7.89 13.88 10.25
CA LYS A 203 8.69 14.55 11.27
C LYS A 203 9.84 15.38 10.69
N VAL A 204 10.16 15.20 9.41
CA VAL A 204 11.22 15.94 8.73
C VAL A 204 10.93 17.42 8.79
N LYS A 205 11.95 18.24 9.10
CA LYS A 205 11.80 19.70 9.20
C LYS A 205 12.48 20.45 8.06
N SER A 206 13.60 19.93 7.57
CA SER A 206 14.40 20.52 6.50
C SER A 206 13.92 20.06 5.12
N ASP A 207 13.83 21.00 4.19
CA ASP A 207 13.50 20.72 2.79
C ASP A 207 14.58 19.83 2.12
N GLU A 208 15.85 19.99 2.50
CA GLU A 208 16.97 19.20 1.99
C GLU A 208 16.94 17.76 2.50
N GLU A 209 16.67 17.58 3.79
CA GLU A 209 16.54 16.24 4.38
C GLU A 209 15.32 15.52 3.78
N PHE A 210 14.22 16.25 3.56
CA PHE A 210 13.02 15.72 2.92
C PHE A 210 13.33 15.27 1.49
N ARG A 211 14.03 16.11 0.72
CA ARG A 211 14.50 15.79 -0.63
C ARG A 211 15.33 14.51 -0.65
N GLN A 212 16.33 14.42 0.23
CA GLN A 212 17.23 13.28 0.28
C GLN A 212 16.50 11.99 0.65
N GLN A 213 15.56 12.03 1.60
CA GLN A 213 14.76 10.86 1.96
C GLN A 213 13.89 10.34 0.81
N LEU A 214 13.31 11.24 0.01
CA LEU A 214 12.55 10.85 -1.18
C LEU A 214 13.45 10.21 -2.25
N ILE A 215 14.67 10.73 -2.44
CA ILE A 215 15.67 10.18 -3.36
C ILE A 215 16.10 8.78 -2.89
N ASP A 216 16.52 8.65 -1.63
CA ASP A 216 17.10 7.41 -1.09
C ASP A 216 16.10 6.26 -1.11
N LYS A 217 14.83 6.55 -0.80
CA LYS A 217 13.74 5.57 -0.81
C LYS A 217 13.00 5.49 -2.14
N GLN A 218 13.45 6.25 -3.15
CA GLN A 218 12.88 6.24 -4.49
C GLN A 218 11.36 6.47 -4.50
N VAL A 219 10.89 7.43 -3.71
CA VAL A 219 9.44 7.64 -3.50
C VAL A 219 8.88 8.64 -4.50
N ASP A 220 7.90 8.18 -5.29
CA ASP A 220 7.18 9.02 -6.25
C ASP A 220 6.39 10.15 -5.53
N SER A 221 6.79 11.40 -5.79
CA SER A 221 6.16 12.58 -5.18
C SER A 221 4.71 12.77 -5.62
N SER A 222 4.32 12.28 -6.80
CA SER A 222 2.93 12.30 -7.26
C SER A 222 2.03 11.36 -6.44
N ARG A 223 2.53 10.16 -6.09
CA ARG A 223 1.79 9.21 -5.24
C ARG A 223 1.58 9.77 -3.83
N LEU A 224 2.59 10.45 -3.27
CA LEU A 224 2.46 11.15 -2.00
C LEU A 224 1.40 12.26 -2.09
N ARG A 225 1.44 13.10 -3.13
CA ARG A 225 0.42 14.15 -3.34
C ARG A 225 -0.98 13.57 -3.49
N ASP A 226 -1.14 12.50 -4.25
CA ASP A 226 -2.43 11.84 -4.46
C ASP A 226 -3.00 11.28 -3.15
N PHE A 227 -2.16 10.57 -2.38
CA PHE A 227 -2.53 10.00 -1.10
C PHE A 227 -2.91 11.08 -0.08
N PHE A 228 -2.02 12.03 0.18
CA PHE A 228 -2.27 13.11 1.14
C PHE A 228 -3.39 14.05 0.71
N GLY A 229 -3.48 14.36 -0.58
CA GLY A 229 -4.59 15.11 -1.15
C GLY A 229 -5.92 14.41 -0.95
N SER A 230 -5.97 13.07 -1.03
CA SER A 230 -7.19 12.30 -0.76
C SER A 230 -7.63 12.40 0.71
N ILE A 231 -6.67 12.44 1.65
CA ILE A 231 -6.95 12.61 3.08
C ILE A 231 -7.54 14.00 3.33
N LEU A 232 -6.90 15.05 2.80
CA LEU A 232 -7.35 16.44 3.00
C LEU A 232 -8.72 16.71 2.36
N ARG A 233 -8.92 16.28 1.10
CA ARG A 233 -10.20 16.48 0.38
C ARG A 233 -11.38 15.83 1.10
N ASN A 234 -11.17 14.63 1.62
CA ASN A 234 -12.20 13.85 2.32
C ASN A 234 -12.24 14.12 3.84
N ARG A 235 -11.41 15.04 4.35
CA ARG A 235 -11.32 15.41 5.78
C ARG A 235 -11.16 14.19 6.69
N LEU A 236 -10.32 13.26 6.29
CA LEU A 236 -10.06 12.02 7.03
C LEU A 236 -9.06 12.27 8.16
N ASP A 237 -9.37 11.77 9.35
CA ASP A 237 -8.40 11.55 10.42
C ASP A 237 -7.90 10.09 10.32
N VAL A 238 -6.60 9.94 10.21
CA VAL A 238 -5.95 8.65 9.90
C VAL A 238 -4.94 8.33 10.98
N GLU A 239 -5.16 7.21 11.66
CA GLU A 239 -4.18 6.60 12.57
C GLU A 239 -3.68 5.30 11.95
N ILE A 240 -2.37 5.09 11.96
CA ILE A 240 -1.75 3.84 11.51
C ILE A 240 -1.10 3.19 12.72
N ALA A 241 -1.44 1.93 12.98
CA ALA A 241 -1.03 1.22 14.17
C ALA A 241 -0.48 -0.17 13.83
N PRO A 242 0.81 -0.43 14.09
CA PRO A 242 1.37 -1.77 13.98
C PRO A 242 0.60 -2.78 14.86
N LYS A 243 0.65 -4.05 14.46
CA LYS A 243 0.07 -5.16 15.23
C LYS A 243 0.76 -5.31 16.60
N LEU A 244 2.10 -5.32 16.59
CA LEU A 244 2.94 -5.51 17.77
C LEU A 244 3.70 -4.23 18.11
N ALA A 245 3.89 -3.93 19.40
CA ALA A 245 4.67 -2.77 19.84
C ALA A 245 6.15 -2.83 19.41
N THR A 246 6.71 -4.04 19.27
CA THR A 246 8.08 -4.25 18.79
C THR A 246 8.29 -3.77 17.36
N ASN A 247 7.21 -3.62 16.59
CA ASN A 247 7.24 -3.11 15.22
C ASN A 247 7.08 -1.58 15.14
N GLY A 248 6.86 -0.90 16.26
CA GLY A 248 6.75 0.56 16.34
C GLY A 248 5.49 1.04 17.05
N GLU A 249 5.47 2.33 17.37
CA GLU A 249 4.33 2.99 17.99
C GLU A 249 3.29 3.42 16.94
N PRO A 250 1.99 3.41 17.28
CA PRO A 250 0.97 4.04 16.46
C PRO A 250 1.28 5.52 16.21
N PHE A 251 0.96 6.00 15.00
CA PHE A 251 1.12 7.40 14.65
C PHE A 251 -0.09 7.90 13.85
N ASN A 252 -0.38 9.19 14.01
CA ASN A 252 -1.46 9.87 13.29
C ASN A 252 -0.91 10.60 12.07
N LEU A 253 -1.78 10.85 11.11
CA LEU A 253 -1.55 11.78 10.00
C LEU A 253 -2.37 13.07 10.27
N PRO A 254 -1.93 13.95 11.18
CA PRO A 254 -2.69 15.15 11.49
C PRO A 254 -2.70 16.10 10.30
N LYS A 255 -3.84 16.76 10.09
CA LYS A 255 -4.09 17.67 8.96
C LYS A 255 -2.96 18.68 8.77
N ASP A 256 -2.55 19.36 9.84
CA ASP A 256 -1.52 20.41 9.78
C ASP A 256 -0.15 19.89 9.29
N ASP A 257 0.21 18.65 9.64
CA ASP A 257 1.48 18.09 9.20
C ASP A 257 1.40 17.60 7.75
N ILE A 258 0.25 17.10 7.32
CA ILE A 258 -0.01 16.79 5.90
C ILE A 258 0.08 18.06 5.05
N GLU A 259 -0.53 19.17 5.48
CA GLU A 259 -0.50 20.44 4.75
C GLU A 259 0.93 20.99 4.64
N LYS A 260 1.72 20.93 5.73
CA LYS A 260 3.15 21.29 5.69
C LYS A 260 3.94 20.40 4.76
N LEU A 261 3.67 19.09 4.76
CA LEU A 261 4.35 18.13 3.90
C LEU A 261 4.02 18.38 2.43
N MET A 262 2.75 18.66 2.10
CA MET A 262 2.34 19.08 0.76
C MET A 262 3.05 20.36 0.32
N ALA A 263 3.10 21.39 1.17
CA ALA A 263 3.82 22.62 0.88
C ALA A 263 5.34 22.40 0.70
N ARG A 264 5.92 21.36 1.33
CA ARG A 264 7.31 20.95 1.06
C ARG A 264 7.44 20.20 -0.26
N LEU A 265 6.54 19.27 -0.57
CA LEU A 265 6.51 18.58 -1.87
C LEU A 265 6.45 19.58 -3.03
N ASP A 266 5.77 20.71 -2.83
CA ASP A 266 5.68 21.77 -3.84
C ASP A 266 6.95 22.61 -3.97
N ARG A 267 7.76 22.73 -2.90
CA ARG A 267 9.04 23.48 -2.89
C ARG A 267 10.23 22.64 -3.30
N VAL A 268 10.23 21.36 -2.91
CA VAL A 268 11.38 20.47 -3.03
C VAL A 268 11.57 19.99 -4.47
N ASP A 269 10.61 20.26 -5.36
CA ASP A 269 10.71 20.11 -6.82
C ASP A 269 11.43 18.83 -7.25
N VAL A 270 11.13 17.74 -6.53
CA VAL A 270 11.58 16.42 -6.94
C VAL A 270 10.50 15.86 -7.83
N VAL A 271 10.74 16.03 -9.12
CA VAL A 271 9.97 15.42 -10.18
C VAL A 271 10.43 13.97 -10.27
N PHE A 272 9.71 13.08 -9.60
CA PHE A 272 9.91 11.64 -9.77
C PHE A 272 8.78 11.06 -10.58
N ILE A 273 9.14 10.29 -11.58
CA ILE A 273 8.19 9.67 -12.50
C ILE A 273 8.39 8.15 -12.40
N ASP A 274 7.28 7.43 -12.38
CA ASP A 274 7.32 5.97 -12.52
C ASP A 274 7.85 5.58 -13.90
N THR A 275 8.65 4.53 -13.97
CA THR A 275 9.10 3.98 -15.25
C THR A 275 7.93 3.67 -16.21
N LEU A 276 6.76 3.24 -15.75
CA LEU A 276 5.61 2.96 -16.63
C LEU A 276 4.97 4.22 -17.21
N LYS A 277 5.25 5.39 -16.62
CA LYS A 277 4.78 6.71 -17.10
C LYS A 277 5.72 7.32 -18.14
N VAL A 278 6.79 6.63 -18.54
CA VAL A 278 7.71 7.09 -19.60
C VAL A 278 7.67 6.12 -20.78
N PRO A 279 7.30 6.58 -21.99
CA PRO A 279 7.20 5.74 -23.17
C PRO A 279 8.57 5.21 -23.62
N GLN A 280 8.57 4.02 -24.24
CA GLN A 280 9.74 3.41 -24.86
C GLN A 280 9.57 3.21 -26.38
N ALA A 281 8.35 3.41 -26.90
CA ALA A 281 8.03 3.27 -28.31
C ALA A 281 8.14 4.64 -29.00
N ASN A 282 8.98 4.75 -30.02
CA ASN A 282 9.33 6.02 -30.65
C ASN A 282 8.47 6.40 -31.86
N ASP A 283 7.52 5.57 -32.27
CA ASP A 283 6.65 5.82 -33.42
C ASP A 283 5.26 6.27 -32.96
N ILE A 284 4.94 7.54 -33.19
CA ILE A 284 3.65 8.12 -32.81
C ILE A 284 2.51 7.57 -33.66
N ASP A 285 2.74 7.32 -34.95
CA ASP A 285 1.70 6.80 -35.84
C ASP A 285 1.26 5.42 -35.39
N LYS A 286 2.20 4.54 -35.02
CA LYS A 286 1.87 3.21 -34.46
C LYS A 286 1.14 3.27 -33.12
N MET A 287 1.42 4.28 -32.28
CA MET A 287 0.63 4.49 -31.07
C MET A 287 -0.81 4.88 -31.42
N ILE A 288 -1.02 5.71 -32.44
CA ILE A 288 -2.35 6.03 -32.96
C ILE A 288 -3.05 4.79 -33.53
N ASP A 289 -2.32 3.94 -34.26
CA ASP A 289 -2.85 2.68 -34.78
C ASP A 289 -3.31 1.74 -33.66
N VAL A 290 -2.56 1.64 -32.56
CA VAL A 290 -2.98 0.88 -31.37
C VAL A 290 -4.29 1.42 -30.80
N LEU A 291 -4.44 2.74 -30.70
CA LEU A 291 -5.68 3.36 -30.21
C LEU A 291 -6.86 3.09 -31.16
N GLN A 292 -6.61 3.07 -32.47
CA GLN A 292 -7.62 2.72 -33.47
C GLN A 292 -8.05 1.25 -33.33
N LEU A 293 -7.11 0.32 -33.17
CA LEU A 293 -7.42 -1.10 -32.94
C LEU A 293 -8.24 -1.31 -31.66
N ILE A 294 -7.94 -0.59 -30.59
CA ILE A 294 -8.74 -0.61 -29.34
C ILE A 294 -10.16 -0.08 -29.62
N HIS A 295 -10.28 1.04 -30.35
CA HIS A 295 -11.57 1.62 -30.73
C HIS A 295 -12.44 0.63 -31.50
N ASP A 296 -11.84 -0.09 -32.45
CA ASP A 296 -12.51 -1.01 -33.35
C ASP A 296 -12.77 -2.40 -32.71
N GLY A 297 -12.34 -2.62 -31.46
CA GLY A 297 -12.43 -3.91 -30.78
C GLY A 297 -11.55 -5.00 -31.40
N THR A 298 -10.52 -4.60 -32.15
CA THR A 298 -9.62 -5.52 -32.84
C THR A 298 -8.52 -6.00 -31.89
N PRO A 299 -8.15 -7.30 -31.90
CA PRO A 299 -7.09 -7.82 -31.04
C PRO A 299 -5.74 -7.12 -31.26
N LEU A 300 -5.07 -6.76 -30.17
CA LEU A 300 -3.74 -6.18 -30.21
C LEU A 300 -2.69 -7.29 -30.41
N SER A 301 -2.31 -7.52 -31.66
CA SER A 301 -1.28 -8.49 -32.06
C SER A 301 -0.14 -7.81 -32.83
N PRO A 302 1.05 -8.44 -32.92
CA PRO A 302 2.15 -7.91 -33.71
C PRO A 302 1.77 -7.61 -35.16
N GLU A 303 0.98 -8.49 -35.76
CA GLU A 303 0.53 -8.39 -37.15
C GLU A 303 -0.40 -7.18 -37.33
N ASN A 304 -1.38 -7.02 -36.44
CA ASN A 304 -2.36 -5.94 -36.54
C ASN A 304 -1.74 -4.55 -36.32
N ILE A 305 -0.71 -4.46 -35.48
CA ILE A 305 0.02 -3.20 -35.20
C ILE A 305 1.15 -2.96 -36.23
N GLY A 306 1.48 -3.96 -37.04
CA GLY A 306 2.60 -3.89 -37.99
C GLY A 306 3.96 -3.85 -37.29
N VAL A 307 4.16 -4.65 -36.24
CA VAL A 307 5.43 -4.77 -35.49
C VAL A 307 5.95 -6.22 -35.54
N THR A 308 7.24 -6.41 -35.33
CA THR A 308 7.90 -7.71 -35.58
C THR A 308 7.99 -8.60 -34.35
N ALA A 309 7.82 -8.04 -33.15
CA ALA A 309 7.96 -8.78 -31.90
C ALA A 309 6.80 -8.53 -30.92
N PRO A 310 6.31 -9.56 -30.20
CA PRO A 310 5.25 -9.43 -29.19
C PRO A 310 5.50 -8.33 -28.16
N ARG A 311 6.74 -8.21 -27.68
CA ARG A 311 7.14 -7.15 -26.73
C ARG A 311 6.88 -5.73 -27.21
N GLN A 312 6.84 -5.50 -28.54
CA GLN A 312 6.58 -4.17 -29.09
C GLN A 312 5.11 -3.78 -28.91
N VAL A 313 4.18 -4.75 -28.88
CA VAL A 313 2.77 -4.53 -28.54
C VAL A 313 2.67 -3.91 -27.14
N ASP A 314 3.40 -4.46 -26.17
CA ASP A 314 3.45 -3.93 -24.81
C ASP A 314 4.05 -2.52 -24.76
N TYR A 315 5.07 -2.24 -25.58
CA TYR A 315 5.65 -0.90 -25.65
C TYR A 315 4.67 0.16 -26.17
N TYR A 316 3.91 -0.14 -27.23
CA TYR A 316 2.93 0.81 -27.77
C TYR A 316 1.69 0.96 -26.89
N THR A 317 1.22 -0.13 -26.26
CA THR A 317 0.11 -0.04 -25.29
C THR A 317 0.52 0.73 -24.03
N THR A 318 1.74 0.53 -23.53
CA THR A 318 2.29 1.33 -22.42
C THR A 318 2.48 2.78 -22.83
N ALA A 319 2.89 3.06 -24.08
CA ALA A 319 3.01 4.42 -24.59
C ALA A 319 1.64 5.15 -24.63
N ALA A 320 0.60 4.48 -25.12
CA ALA A 320 -0.77 4.99 -25.09
C ALA A 320 -1.27 5.29 -23.65
N TYR A 321 -0.94 4.41 -22.71
CA TYR A 321 -1.20 4.62 -21.28
C TYR A 321 -0.43 5.82 -20.71
N ALA A 322 0.89 5.90 -20.96
CA ALA A 322 1.74 7.00 -20.49
C ALA A 322 1.31 8.37 -21.05
N TYR A 323 0.70 8.40 -22.23
CA TYR A 323 0.12 9.61 -22.82
C TYR A 323 -1.27 9.97 -22.24
N GLY A 324 -1.86 9.11 -21.41
CA GLY A 324 -3.22 9.27 -20.88
C GLY A 324 -4.33 9.06 -21.92
N LEU A 325 -4.03 8.35 -23.02
CA LEU A 325 -4.98 8.04 -24.11
C LEU A 325 -5.68 6.69 -23.91
N ALA A 326 -5.08 5.81 -23.10
CA ALA A 326 -5.65 4.54 -22.69
C ALA A 326 -5.46 4.28 -21.18
N THR A 327 -6.27 3.39 -20.60
CA THR A 327 -6.12 2.90 -19.22
C THR A 327 -5.12 1.73 -19.16
N LYS A 328 -4.71 1.31 -17.96
CA LYS A 328 -3.84 0.12 -17.77
C LYS A 328 -4.49 -1.16 -18.32
N GLU A 329 -5.82 -1.21 -18.29
CA GLU A 329 -6.67 -2.30 -18.79
C GLU A 329 -6.89 -2.21 -20.31
N LYS A 330 -6.12 -1.36 -21.01
CA LYS A 330 -6.14 -1.20 -22.48
C LYS A 330 -7.49 -0.73 -23.02
N GLN A 331 -8.19 0.12 -22.26
CA GLN A 331 -9.41 0.80 -22.69
C GLN A 331 -9.11 2.25 -23.08
N LEU A 332 -9.83 2.82 -24.05
CA LEU A 332 -9.65 4.23 -24.40
C LEU A 332 -10.14 5.15 -23.28
N THR A 333 -9.39 6.23 -23.03
CA THR A 333 -9.88 7.35 -22.23
C THR A 333 -10.74 8.28 -23.08
N VAL A 334 -11.42 9.25 -22.46
CA VAL A 334 -12.13 10.33 -23.19
C VAL A 334 -11.20 11.03 -24.18
N ALA A 335 -9.94 11.21 -23.80
CA ALA A 335 -8.93 11.80 -24.66
C ALA A 335 -8.52 10.89 -25.83
N GLY A 336 -8.40 9.59 -25.58
CA GLY A 336 -8.17 8.60 -26.64
C GLY A 336 -9.29 8.64 -27.68
N HIS A 337 -10.55 8.63 -27.23
CA HIS A 337 -11.70 8.76 -28.12
C HIS A 337 -11.69 10.08 -28.91
N PHE A 338 -11.39 11.20 -28.24
CA PHE A 338 -11.30 12.49 -28.89
C PHE A 338 -10.19 12.53 -29.95
N LEU A 339 -9.04 11.92 -29.70
CA LEU A 339 -7.96 11.83 -30.69
C LEU A 339 -8.40 11.00 -31.93
N ILE A 340 -9.02 9.84 -31.69
CA ILE A 340 -9.43 8.92 -32.77
C ILE A 340 -10.59 9.46 -33.59
N SER A 341 -11.48 10.27 -33.01
CA SER A 341 -12.60 10.87 -33.75
C SER A 341 -12.17 11.88 -34.83
N HIS A 342 -10.91 12.29 -34.85
CA HIS A 342 -10.37 13.21 -35.85
C HIS A 342 -9.69 12.42 -36.97
N PRO A 343 -10.13 12.54 -38.24
CA PRO A 343 -9.55 11.76 -39.33
C PRO A 343 -8.20 12.32 -39.83
N ASP A 344 -7.95 13.62 -39.62
CA ASP A 344 -6.78 14.30 -40.15
C ASP A 344 -5.53 14.10 -39.28
N LYS A 345 -4.40 13.76 -39.92
CA LYS A 345 -3.13 13.52 -39.24
C LYS A 345 -2.61 14.79 -38.54
N SER A 346 -2.71 15.95 -39.18
CA SER A 346 -2.26 17.21 -38.58
C SER A 346 -3.07 17.54 -37.33
N ALA A 347 -4.39 17.37 -37.38
CA ALA A 347 -5.27 17.55 -36.22
C ALA A 347 -4.89 16.59 -35.07
N LYS A 348 -4.66 15.30 -35.35
CA LYS A 348 -4.20 14.34 -34.33
C LYS A 348 -2.87 14.78 -33.70
N TYR A 349 -1.92 15.22 -34.50
CA TYR A 349 -0.61 15.66 -34.02
C TYR A 349 -0.68 16.94 -33.19
N GLN A 350 -1.58 17.88 -33.55
CA GLN A 350 -1.84 19.06 -32.74
C GLN A 350 -2.43 18.70 -31.36
N ILE A 351 -3.39 17.76 -31.33
CA ILE A 351 -3.96 17.27 -30.06
C ILE A 351 -2.89 16.60 -29.19
N LEU A 352 -2.02 15.79 -29.82
CA LEU A 352 -0.90 15.17 -29.10
C LEU A 352 0.08 16.22 -28.59
N ALA A 353 0.47 17.20 -29.40
CA ALA A 353 1.35 18.29 -28.96
C ALA A 353 0.75 19.05 -27.76
N ASP A 354 -0.52 19.45 -27.83
CA ASP A 354 -1.20 20.12 -26.71
C ASP A 354 -1.25 19.23 -25.45
N ARG A 355 -1.43 17.90 -25.63
CA ARG A 355 -1.44 16.96 -24.51
C ARG A 355 -0.06 16.67 -23.95
N PHE A 356 1.01 16.75 -24.74
CA PHE A 356 2.37 16.45 -24.30
C PHE A 356 2.69 17.17 -22.99
N GLU A 357 2.37 18.47 -22.94
CA GLU A 357 2.57 19.34 -21.77
C GLU A 357 1.81 18.90 -20.52
N SER A 358 0.71 18.16 -20.69
CA SER A 358 -0.14 17.62 -19.62
C SER A 358 0.15 16.16 -19.26
N THR A 359 1.02 15.48 -20.01
CA THR A 359 1.45 14.11 -19.65
C THR A 359 2.35 14.14 -18.42
N ASP A 360 2.39 13.04 -17.66
CA ASP A 360 3.29 12.90 -16.51
C ASP A 360 4.75 13.20 -16.90
N PHE A 361 5.21 12.65 -18.03
CA PHE A 361 6.60 12.81 -18.48
C PHE A 361 6.88 14.19 -19.11
N GLY A 362 5.94 14.76 -19.86
CA GLY A 362 6.13 16.06 -20.50
C GLY A 362 6.09 17.21 -19.49
N TRP A 363 5.11 17.19 -18.57
CA TRP A 363 5.05 18.15 -17.47
C TRP A 363 6.31 18.08 -16.60
N ALA A 364 6.72 16.86 -16.25
CA ALA A 364 7.93 16.61 -15.49
C ALA A 364 9.19 17.16 -16.16
N TRP A 365 9.36 16.90 -17.45
CA TRP A 365 10.53 17.36 -18.20
C TRP A 365 10.57 18.88 -18.29
N MET A 366 9.44 19.53 -18.58
CA MET A 366 9.34 20.99 -18.58
C MET A 366 9.67 21.59 -17.22
N LYS A 367 9.15 20.98 -16.15
CA LYS A 367 9.42 21.43 -14.78
C LYS A 367 10.89 21.26 -14.40
N TRP A 368 11.49 20.11 -14.70
CA TRP A 368 12.93 19.85 -14.48
C TRP A 368 13.81 20.82 -15.28
N ALA A 369 13.44 21.14 -16.52
CA ALA A 369 14.16 22.08 -17.37
C ALA A 369 13.89 23.57 -17.04
N GLY A 370 12.95 23.86 -16.13
CA GLY A 370 12.57 25.23 -15.77
C GLY A 370 11.85 26.01 -16.88
N VAL A 371 11.20 25.31 -17.81
CA VAL A 371 10.48 25.92 -18.94
C VAL A 371 8.96 25.82 -18.78
N LYS A 372 8.22 26.70 -19.48
CA LYS A 372 6.75 26.76 -19.41
C LYS A 372 6.02 26.14 -20.60
N SER A 373 6.75 25.77 -21.66
CA SER A 373 6.17 25.15 -22.84
C SER A 373 7.13 24.17 -23.50
N MET A 374 6.58 23.12 -24.10
CA MET A 374 7.32 22.10 -24.83
C MET A 374 8.10 22.67 -26.02
N THR A 375 7.67 23.80 -26.57
CA THR A 375 8.38 24.45 -27.71
C THR A 375 9.77 24.97 -27.30
N THR A 376 9.99 25.17 -26.00
CA THR A 376 11.26 25.63 -25.43
C THR A 376 12.09 24.51 -24.81
N LEU A 377 11.59 23.27 -24.80
CA LEU A 377 12.38 22.12 -24.36
C LEU A 377 13.47 21.79 -25.37
N ASP A 378 14.66 21.54 -24.85
CA ASP A 378 15.78 21.00 -25.62
C ASP A 378 15.71 19.46 -25.68
N PRO A 379 15.50 18.85 -26.86
CA PRO A 379 15.43 17.41 -27.02
C PRO A 379 16.70 16.64 -26.59
N ASP A 380 17.85 17.30 -26.53
CA ASP A 380 19.10 16.66 -26.12
C ASP A 380 19.22 16.46 -24.61
N THR A 381 18.42 17.20 -23.83
CA THR A 381 18.36 17.05 -22.37
C THR A 381 17.61 15.81 -21.88
N ALA A 382 16.95 15.08 -22.79
CA ALA A 382 16.07 13.96 -22.45
C ALA A 382 16.75 12.87 -21.59
N GLU A 383 18.00 12.51 -21.89
CA GLU A 383 18.69 11.46 -21.13
C GLU A 383 19.05 11.92 -19.71
N THR A 384 19.54 13.15 -19.57
CA THR A 384 19.85 13.75 -18.26
C THR A 384 18.59 13.86 -17.41
N PHE A 385 17.52 14.40 -17.99
CA PHE A 385 16.20 14.45 -17.35
C PHE A 385 15.77 13.07 -16.84
N LEU A 386 15.85 12.03 -17.68
CA LEU A 386 15.42 10.70 -17.28
C LEU A 386 16.28 10.09 -16.16
N ARG A 387 17.59 10.36 -16.16
CA ARG A 387 18.50 9.91 -15.09
C ARG A 387 18.22 10.60 -13.77
N ASP A 388 17.87 11.88 -13.82
CA ASP A 388 17.63 12.70 -12.63
C ASP A 388 16.21 12.50 -12.06
N SER A 389 15.24 12.21 -12.93
CA SER A 389 13.81 12.30 -12.62
C SER A 389 13.08 10.95 -12.62
N VAL A 390 13.70 9.86 -13.07
CA VAL A 390 13.01 8.57 -13.24
C VAL A 390 13.80 7.46 -12.57
N LEU A 391 13.25 6.98 -11.46
CA LEU A 391 13.93 6.10 -10.52
C LEU A 391 13.99 4.65 -11.05
N GLY A 392 15.05 3.93 -10.69
CA GLY A 392 15.23 2.51 -11.04
C GLY A 392 15.55 2.23 -12.52
N LEU A 393 15.74 3.26 -13.34
CA LEU A 393 16.14 3.09 -14.74
C LEU A 393 17.61 2.73 -14.88
N SER A 394 17.88 1.56 -15.49
CA SER A 394 19.23 1.26 -15.96
C SER A 394 19.71 2.29 -16.99
N SER A 395 21.02 2.52 -17.07
CA SER A 395 21.62 3.41 -18.07
C SER A 395 21.16 3.11 -19.50
N ASP A 396 21.00 1.84 -19.86
CA ASP A 396 20.56 1.44 -21.19
C ASP A 396 19.08 1.75 -21.43
N THR A 397 18.23 1.48 -20.43
CA THR A 397 16.79 1.76 -20.54
C THR A 397 16.54 3.28 -20.55
N ALA A 398 17.28 4.06 -19.77
CA ALA A 398 17.24 5.52 -19.79
C ALA A 398 17.57 6.06 -21.19
N ARG A 399 18.67 5.59 -21.80
CA ARG A 399 19.06 6.01 -23.16
C ARG A 399 18.01 5.66 -24.22
N ARG A 400 17.42 4.46 -24.17
CA ARG A 400 16.37 4.06 -25.13
C ARG A 400 15.12 4.93 -25.03
N ARG A 401 14.69 5.23 -23.80
CA ARG A 401 13.53 6.11 -23.56
C ARG A 401 13.83 7.57 -23.84
N ALA A 402 15.06 8.02 -23.60
CA ALA A 402 15.50 9.35 -23.98
C ALA A 402 15.41 9.56 -25.49
N SER A 403 15.82 8.56 -26.27
CA SER A 403 15.65 8.55 -27.72
C SER A 403 14.17 8.67 -28.13
N THR A 404 13.28 7.96 -27.44
CA THR A 404 11.82 8.06 -27.65
C THR A 404 11.31 9.48 -27.38
N LEU A 405 11.61 10.04 -26.21
CA LEU A 405 11.18 11.39 -25.84
C LEU A 405 11.72 12.45 -26.78
N ARG A 406 12.99 12.33 -27.21
CA ARG A 406 13.61 13.21 -28.21
C ARG A 406 12.84 13.19 -29.53
N ILE A 407 12.60 11.99 -30.07
CA ILE A 407 11.88 11.82 -31.35
C ILE A 407 10.47 12.40 -31.24
N TRP A 408 9.76 12.10 -30.14
CA TRP A 408 8.41 12.60 -29.93
C TRP A 408 8.36 14.12 -29.83
N LEU A 409 9.25 14.72 -29.04
CA LEU A 409 9.34 16.17 -28.90
C LEU A 409 9.62 16.84 -30.25
N GLN A 410 10.63 16.37 -30.99
CA GLN A 410 10.97 16.89 -32.32
C GLN A 410 9.82 16.75 -33.32
N THR A 411 9.06 15.66 -33.23
CA THR A 411 7.93 15.38 -34.12
C THR A 411 6.73 16.27 -33.79
N LEU A 412 6.47 16.55 -32.51
CA LEU A 412 5.28 17.23 -32.03
C LEU A 412 5.45 18.74 -31.88
N GLN A 413 6.66 19.24 -31.61
CA GLN A 413 6.95 20.68 -31.49
C GLN A 413 6.39 21.52 -32.65
N PRO A 414 6.52 21.11 -33.93
CA PRO A 414 5.96 21.86 -35.06
C PRO A 414 4.42 21.98 -35.06
N TYR A 415 3.73 21.12 -34.30
CA TYR A 415 2.27 21.08 -34.24
C TYR A 415 1.71 21.75 -32.98
N HIS A 416 2.56 22.23 -32.07
CA HIS A 416 2.11 22.93 -30.86
C HIS A 416 1.35 24.22 -31.21
N ARG A 417 0.17 24.42 -30.62
CA ARG A 417 -0.64 25.62 -30.87
C ARG A 417 -0.26 26.72 -29.88
N ASN A 418 0.02 27.92 -30.38
CA ASN A 418 0.19 29.09 -29.52
C ASN A 418 -1.18 29.59 -29.05
N TYR A 419 -1.54 29.20 -27.82
CA TYR A 419 -2.64 29.79 -27.09
C TYR A 419 -2.22 31.17 -26.54
N SER A 420 -2.06 32.15 -27.42
CA SER A 420 -1.91 33.55 -27.01
C SER A 420 -3.12 33.91 -26.13
N SER A 421 -2.87 34.40 -24.91
CA SER A 421 -3.91 34.82 -23.98
C SER A 421 -4.96 35.66 -24.71
N THR A 422 -6.20 35.21 -24.59
CA THR A 422 -7.38 35.76 -25.23
C THR A 422 -7.39 37.28 -25.08
N LYS A 423 -7.50 37.99 -26.21
CA LYS A 423 -8.01 39.36 -26.24
C LYS A 423 -9.20 39.42 -25.28
N SER A 424 -9.18 40.41 -24.40
CA SER A 424 -10.35 40.83 -23.61
C SER A 424 -11.59 40.79 -24.52
N LEU A 425 -12.52 39.90 -24.17
CA LEU A 425 -13.87 39.92 -24.70
C LEU A 425 -14.52 41.20 -24.16
N ASN A 426 -14.37 42.30 -24.89
CA ASN A 426 -15.31 43.40 -24.83
C ASN A 426 -16.54 42.97 -25.62
N ASN A 427 -17.59 42.60 -24.89
CA ASN A 427 -18.99 42.91 -25.23
C ASN A 427 -19.81 42.92 -23.95
#